data_AF-A0A5E8V4L4-F1
#
_entry.id   AF-A0A5E8V4L4-F1
#
_cell.length_a   1.000
_cell.length_b   1.000
_cell.length_c   1.000
_cell.angle_alpha   90.00
_cell.angle_beta   90.00
_cell.angle_gamma   90.00
#
_symmetry.space_group_name_H-M   'P 1'
#
loop_
_entity.id
_entity.type
_entity.pdbx_description
1 polymer ?
#
loop_
_entity_poly.entity_id
_entity_poly.type
_entity_poly.pdbx_seq_one_letter_code
_entity_poly.pdbx_strand_id
1 'polypeptide(L)'
;MSFQVSILKILAGQPEGCASLAVLKDYLAVYYTSGPEWTDRMKRLAERAPDLNIFGQGLVAREPGQWIITDKGRAFLALLEQMGARTAPDRAPEGRSEKPLTSNLAVLAAGRQGHSANRRHGRRQRLRTRDGRST
;
A
#
# COMPACT_ATOMS: atom_id res chain seq x y z
N MET A 1 16.63 11.65 -10.83
CA MET A 1 15.46 11.21 -10.07
C MET A 1 14.78 12.43 -9.43
N SER A 2 13.44 12.44 -9.29
CA SER A 2 12.73 13.51 -8.58
C SER A 2 12.05 13.02 -7.31
N PHE A 3 12.58 13.46 -6.17
CA PHE A 3 12.13 13.07 -4.84
C PHE A 3 10.73 13.58 -4.51
N GLN A 4 10.44 14.84 -4.89
CA GLN A 4 9.15 15.46 -4.58
C GLN A 4 7.98 14.79 -5.29
N VAL A 5 8.15 14.49 -6.59
CA VAL A 5 7.15 13.76 -7.37
C VAL A 5 6.93 12.36 -6.80
N SER A 6 8.00 11.70 -6.35
CA SER A 6 7.92 10.35 -5.77
C SER A 6 7.13 10.35 -4.46
N ILE A 7 7.35 11.31 -3.57
CA ILE A 7 6.55 11.47 -2.35
C ILE A 7 5.08 11.67 -2.68
N LEU A 8 4.77 12.57 -3.62
CA LEU A 8 3.41 12.85 -4.03
C LEU A 8 2.72 11.58 -4.58
N LYS A 9 3.46 10.79 -5.37
CA LYS A 9 2.97 9.54 -5.95
C LYS A 9 2.74 8.45 -4.90
N ILE A 10 3.65 8.30 -3.94
CA ILE A 10 3.51 7.36 -2.82
C ILE A 10 2.27 7.69 -2.02
N LEU A 11 2.13 8.96 -1.60
CA LEU A 11 0.99 9.41 -0.80
C LEU A 11 -0.34 9.24 -1.55
N ALA A 12 -0.38 9.56 -2.85
CA ALA A 12 -1.58 9.37 -3.65
C ALA A 12 -2.01 7.90 -3.78
N GLY A 13 -1.05 6.96 -3.72
CA GLY A 13 -1.29 5.52 -3.73
C GLY A 13 -1.64 4.91 -2.39
N GLN A 14 -1.57 5.66 -1.28
CA GLN A 14 -2.05 5.20 0.01
C GLN A 14 -3.58 5.31 0.07
N PRO A 15 -4.28 4.34 0.69
CA PRO A 15 -5.74 4.34 0.79
C PRO A 15 -6.26 5.63 1.45
N GLU A 16 -5.58 6.07 2.50
CA GLU A 16 -5.94 7.28 3.26
C GLU A 16 -5.23 8.54 2.76
N GLY A 17 -4.45 8.46 1.68
CA GLY A 17 -3.66 9.60 1.19
C GLY A 17 -2.50 10.03 2.10
N CYS A 18 -2.17 9.21 3.08
CA CYS A 18 -1.24 9.59 4.12
C CYS A 18 -0.31 8.45 4.49
N ALA A 19 0.90 8.80 4.90
CA ALA A 19 1.90 7.84 5.32
C ALA A 19 2.88 8.46 6.32
N SER A 20 3.45 7.60 7.17
CA SER A 20 4.54 7.99 8.04
C SER A 20 5.85 8.12 7.26
N LEU A 21 6.83 8.79 7.85
CA LEU A 21 8.16 8.92 7.25
C LEU A 21 8.85 7.55 7.06
N ALA A 22 8.60 6.59 7.96
CA ALA A 22 9.13 5.24 7.85
C ALA A 22 8.59 4.52 6.60
N VAL A 23 7.27 4.56 6.41
CA VAL A 23 6.61 3.98 5.23
C VAL A 23 7.11 4.65 3.94
N LEU A 24 7.24 5.98 3.92
CA LEU A 24 7.82 6.69 2.77
C LEU A 24 9.22 6.20 2.43
N LYS A 25 10.08 5.99 3.44
CA LYS A 25 11.44 5.48 3.24
C LYS A 25 11.44 4.07 2.66
N ASP A 26 10.57 3.19 3.15
CA ASP A 26 10.47 1.81 2.66
C ASP A 26 10.04 1.76 1.19
N TYR A 27 9.01 2.52 0.80
CA TYR A 27 8.59 2.63 -0.60
C TYR A 27 9.72 3.18 -1.48
N LEU A 28 10.40 4.22 -1.03
CA LEU A 28 11.53 4.79 -1.76
C LEU A 28 12.65 3.77 -1.93
N ALA A 29 13.01 3.02 -0.88
CA ALA A 29 14.04 1.98 -0.96
C ALA A 29 13.70 0.91 -2.01
N VAL A 30 12.44 0.46 -2.05
CA VAL A 30 11.96 -0.46 -3.10
C VAL A 30 12.10 0.17 -4.48
N TYR A 31 11.65 1.41 -4.67
CA TYR A 31 11.71 2.07 -5.96
C TYR A 31 13.14 2.28 -6.46
N TYR A 32 14.07 2.62 -5.59
CA TYR A 32 15.48 2.79 -5.96
C TYR A 32 16.17 1.47 -6.31
N THR A 33 15.69 0.35 -5.77
CA THR A 33 16.27 -0.98 -6.01
C THR A 33 15.60 -1.72 -7.18
N SER A 34 14.42 -1.28 -7.61
CA SER A 34 13.61 -1.92 -8.67
C SER A 34 14.02 -1.58 -10.12
N GLY A 35 15.07 -0.76 -10.32
CA GLY A 35 15.60 -0.42 -11.64
C GLY A 35 15.16 0.94 -12.20
N PRO A 36 15.61 1.30 -13.42
CA PRO A 36 15.53 2.65 -13.95
C PRO A 36 14.13 3.07 -14.39
N GLU A 37 13.25 2.14 -14.76
CA GLU A 37 11.89 2.42 -15.26
C GLU A 37 11.11 3.38 -14.36
N TRP A 38 11.05 3.11 -13.06
CA TRP A 38 10.38 3.98 -12.11
C TRP A 38 11.07 5.35 -12.03
N THR A 39 12.39 5.34 -11.94
CA THR A 39 13.21 6.56 -11.79
C THR A 39 13.08 7.49 -13.00
N ASP A 40 13.06 6.93 -14.20
CA ASP A 40 12.88 7.65 -15.46
C ASP A 40 11.46 8.18 -15.61
N ARG A 41 10.45 7.39 -15.21
CA ARG A 41 9.07 7.87 -15.17
C ARG A 41 8.92 9.08 -14.23
N MET A 42 9.49 9.02 -13.03
CA MET A 42 9.46 10.15 -12.09
C MET A 42 10.25 11.35 -12.60
N LYS A 43 11.37 11.13 -13.32
CA LYS A 43 12.14 12.20 -13.96
C LYS A 43 11.31 12.93 -15.03
N ARG A 44 10.64 12.19 -15.92
CA ARG A 44 9.76 12.77 -16.96
C ARG A 44 8.58 13.54 -16.38
N LEU A 45 8.03 13.10 -15.24
CA LEU A 45 7.00 13.89 -14.55
C LEU A 45 7.57 15.20 -13.99
N ALA A 46 8.77 15.15 -13.40
CA ALA A 46 9.40 16.34 -12.84
C ALA A 46 9.83 17.36 -13.89
N GLU A 47 10.24 16.92 -15.08
CA GLU A 47 10.55 17.80 -16.21
C GLU A 47 9.35 18.67 -16.64
N ARG A 48 8.12 18.21 -16.37
CA ARG A 48 6.89 18.98 -16.62
C ARG A 48 6.52 19.94 -15.49
N ALA A 49 7.15 19.80 -14.33
CA ALA A 49 6.94 20.65 -13.16
C ALA A 49 8.31 21.01 -12.52
N PRO A 50 9.16 21.77 -13.23
CA PRO A 50 10.52 22.06 -12.78
C PRO A 50 10.54 22.85 -11.46
N ASP A 51 9.55 23.70 -11.22
CA ASP A 51 9.42 24.52 -10.01
C ASP A 51 8.53 23.86 -8.93
N LEU A 52 8.38 22.54 -8.97
CA LEU A 52 7.57 21.81 -7.99
C LEU A 52 8.13 22.01 -6.59
N ASN A 53 7.28 22.53 -5.70
CA ASN A 53 7.51 22.60 -4.27
C ASN A 53 6.28 22.07 -3.53
N ILE A 54 6.27 20.78 -3.21
CA ILE A 54 5.11 20.10 -2.63
C ILE A 54 4.63 20.68 -1.29
N PHE A 55 5.53 21.28 -0.50
CA PHE A 55 5.16 21.92 0.77
C PHE A 55 4.80 23.40 0.56
N GLY A 56 5.64 24.14 -0.15
CA GLY A 56 5.41 25.56 -0.41
C GLY A 56 4.14 25.83 -1.22
N GLN A 57 3.73 24.89 -2.07
CA GLN A 57 2.48 24.97 -2.83
C GLN A 57 1.28 24.35 -2.11
N GLY A 58 1.45 23.77 -0.91
CA GLY A 58 0.37 23.14 -0.14
C GLY A 58 -0.20 21.88 -0.77
N LEU A 59 0.60 21.13 -1.53
CA LEU A 59 0.21 19.85 -2.14
C LEU A 59 0.30 18.70 -1.13
N VAL A 60 1.16 18.85 -0.12
CA VAL A 60 1.34 17.90 0.98
C VAL A 60 1.37 18.67 2.29
N ALA A 61 0.53 18.25 3.24
CA ALA A 61 0.56 18.70 4.62
C ALA A 61 1.51 17.81 5.44
N ARG A 62 2.25 18.43 6.35
CA ARG A 62 3.10 17.73 7.32
C ARG A 62 2.44 17.83 8.69
N GLU A 63 1.86 16.73 9.12
CA GLU A 63 1.35 16.56 10.48
C GLU A 63 2.40 15.85 11.35
N PRO A 64 2.32 15.95 12.69
CA PRO A 64 3.23 15.24 13.58
C PRO A 64 3.20 13.72 13.31
N GLY A 65 4.31 13.20 12.77
CA GLY A 65 4.47 11.78 12.46
C GLY A 65 3.86 11.30 11.14
N GLN A 66 3.14 12.15 10.41
CA GLN A 66 2.38 11.74 9.23
C GLN A 66 2.37 12.82 8.14
N TRP A 67 2.55 12.40 6.90
CA TRP A 67 2.48 13.27 5.74
C TRP A 67 1.21 12.93 4.98
N ILE A 68 0.49 13.96 4.54
CA ILE A 68 -0.86 13.82 3.98
C ILE A 68 -0.92 14.56 2.66
N ILE A 69 -1.32 13.89 1.59
CA ILE A 69 -1.61 14.56 0.32
C ILE A 69 -2.92 15.35 0.44
N THR A 70 -2.89 16.61 0.04
CA THR A 70 -4.10 17.44 0.02
C THR A 70 -4.92 17.16 -1.25
N ASP A 71 -6.19 17.57 -1.28
CA ASP A 71 -7.00 17.49 -2.49
C ASP A 71 -6.36 18.24 -3.66
N LYS A 72 -5.74 19.39 -3.37
CA LYS A 72 -4.93 20.15 -4.33
C LYS A 72 -3.76 19.32 -4.85
N GLY A 73 -3.07 18.59 -3.97
CA GLY A 73 -2.00 17.66 -4.35
C GLY A 73 -2.48 16.54 -5.28
N ARG A 74 -3.64 15.93 -4.98
CA ARG A 74 -4.24 14.89 -5.84
C ARG A 74 -4.64 15.44 -7.20
N ALA A 75 -5.30 16.60 -7.24
CA ALA A 75 -5.68 17.26 -8.48
C ALA A 75 -4.46 17.65 -9.32
N PHE A 76 -3.42 18.20 -8.69
CA PHE A 76 -2.17 18.53 -9.34
C PHE A 76 -1.48 17.29 -9.93
N LEU A 77 -1.40 16.21 -9.16
CA LEU A 77 -0.83 14.95 -9.63
C LEU A 77 -1.62 14.39 -10.82
N ALA A 78 -2.95 14.41 -10.76
CA ALA A 78 -3.80 13.96 -11.87
C ALA A 78 -3.58 14.79 -13.14
N LEU A 79 -3.43 16.11 -13.04
CA LEU A 79 -3.09 16.98 -14.17
C LEU A 79 -1.72 16.63 -14.76
N LEU A 80 -0.72 16.46 -13.88
CA LEU A 80 0.65 16.11 -14.27
C LEU A 80 0.72 14.76 -14.98
N GLU A 81 -0.08 13.78 -14.53
CA GLU A 81 -0.16 12.45 -15.13
C GLU A 81 -0.92 12.43 -16.46
N GLN A 82 -1.92 13.29 -16.65
CA GLN A 82 -2.60 13.46 -17.94
C GLN A 82 -1.67 14.08 -18.98
N MET A 83 -0.88 15.09 -18.59
CA MET A 83 0.20 15.62 -19.43
C MET A 83 1.24 14.52 -19.73
N GLY A 84 1.50 13.67 -18.73
CA GLY A 84 2.13 12.35 -18.79
C GLY A 84 1.77 11.52 -20.01
N ALA A 85 0.52 11.10 -20.04
CA ALA A 85 -0.03 10.20 -21.04
C ALA A 85 -0.01 10.80 -22.45
N ARG A 86 -0.22 12.12 -22.58
CA ARG A 86 -0.35 12.79 -23.88
C ARG A 86 0.97 12.94 -24.64
N THR A 87 2.11 12.90 -23.96
CA THR A 87 3.45 12.99 -24.57
C THR A 87 4.15 11.63 -24.74
N ALA A 88 3.55 10.54 -24.27
CA ALA A 88 4.06 9.21 -24.60
C ALA A 88 3.62 8.91 -26.05
N PRO A 89 4.55 8.77 -27.02
CA PRO A 89 4.17 8.19 -28.30
C PRO A 89 3.70 6.77 -28.02
N ASP A 90 2.49 6.48 -28.50
CA ASP A 90 1.91 5.16 -28.73
C ASP A 90 2.79 3.97 -28.31
N ARG A 91 2.54 3.43 -27.13
CA ARG A 91 2.70 1.98 -26.94
C ARG A 91 1.33 1.40 -27.25
N ALA A 92 1.19 0.91 -28.48
CA ALA A 92 0.02 0.23 -29.00
C ALA A 92 -0.66 -0.70 -27.98
N PRO A 93 -1.99 -0.86 -28.06
CA PRO A 93 -2.74 -1.73 -27.17
C PRO A 93 -2.47 -3.19 -27.57
N GLU A 94 -1.60 -3.86 -26.84
CA GLU A 94 -1.52 -5.32 -26.86
C GLU A 94 -2.79 -5.86 -26.19
N GLY A 95 -3.85 -5.99 -26.98
CA GLY A 95 -5.04 -6.72 -26.59
C GLY A 95 -4.68 -8.18 -26.34
N ARG A 96 -4.73 -8.60 -25.07
CA ARG A 96 -5.09 -9.99 -24.75
C ARG A 96 -5.97 -10.02 -23.51
N SER A 97 -7.27 -10.17 -23.80
CA SER A 97 -8.34 -10.76 -23.01
C SER A 97 -8.02 -11.34 -21.62
N GLU A 98 -8.67 -10.74 -20.61
CA GLU A 98 -9.50 -11.36 -19.55
C GLU A 98 -9.05 -12.68 -18.88
N LYS A 99 -8.66 -12.59 -17.60
CA LYS A 99 -9.51 -13.01 -16.46
C LYS A 99 -8.94 -12.56 -15.10
N PRO A 100 -9.80 -12.28 -14.10
CA PRO A 100 -9.47 -11.49 -12.93
C PRO A 100 -8.75 -12.33 -11.87
N LEU A 101 -7.47 -12.04 -11.64
CA LEU A 101 -6.75 -12.56 -10.48
C LEU A 101 -7.07 -11.68 -9.28
N THR A 102 -8.17 -12.08 -8.62
CA THR A 102 -8.36 -12.05 -7.17
C THR A 102 -8.06 -10.74 -6.45
N SER A 103 -9.09 -9.90 -6.34
CA SER A 103 -9.32 -9.09 -5.15
C SER A 103 -9.29 -9.99 -3.92
N ASN A 104 -8.28 -9.83 -3.06
CA ASN A 104 -8.35 -10.18 -1.64
C ASN A 104 -7.32 -9.34 -0.87
N LEU A 105 -7.49 -8.01 -0.90
CA LEU A 105 -7.06 -7.17 0.20
C LEU A 105 -8.29 -6.95 1.09
N ALA A 106 -8.32 -7.73 2.16
CA ALA A 106 -9.38 -7.79 3.14
C ALA A 106 -9.73 -6.39 3.66
N VAL A 107 -10.97 -5.98 3.38
CA VAL A 107 -11.62 -4.85 4.05
C VAL A 107 -11.95 -5.26 5.47
N LEU A 108 -11.49 -4.45 6.41
CA LEU A 108 -11.85 -4.45 7.81
C LEU A 108 -13.33 -4.05 7.96
N ALA A 109 -14.15 -4.85 8.65
CA ALA A 109 -14.78 -4.48 9.93
C ALA A 109 -16.14 -5.16 10.22
N ALA A 110 -16.25 -5.54 11.51
CA ALA A 110 -17.43 -5.58 12.37
C ALA A 110 -18.45 -6.73 12.26
N GLY A 111 -18.46 -7.58 13.31
CA GLY A 111 -19.56 -8.50 13.58
C GLY A 111 -19.31 -9.45 14.76
N ARG A 112 -19.39 -8.92 15.98
CA ARG A 112 -19.55 -9.59 17.30
C ARG A 112 -19.75 -11.11 17.33
N GLN A 113 -18.97 -11.79 18.18
CA GLN A 113 -19.34 -12.87 19.10
C GLN A 113 -18.06 -13.14 19.93
N GLY A 114 -17.98 -12.98 21.25
CA GLY A 114 -18.96 -13.21 22.29
C GLY A 114 -18.34 -14.20 23.28
N HIS A 115 -17.75 -13.67 24.35
CA HIS A 115 -17.54 -14.29 25.67
C HIS A 115 -16.63 -15.52 25.82
N SER A 116 -15.41 -15.22 26.28
CA SER A 116 -14.74 -15.78 27.46
C SER A 116 -15.38 -16.99 28.17
N ALA A 117 -14.59 -18.05 28.40
CA ALA A 117 -14.14 -18.38 29.76
C ALA A 117 -13.18 -19.58 29.78
N ASN A 118 -11.97 -19.28 30.22
CA ASN A 118 -10.99 -20.14 30.85
C ASN A 118 -11.58 -20.87 32.09
N ARG A 119 -11.27 -22.17 32.26
CA ARG A 119 -10.98 -22.85 33.54
C ARG A 119 -10.70 -24.34 33.24
N ARG A 120 -9.43 -24.76 33.29
CA ARG A 120 -8.69 -25.26 34.46
C ARG A 120 -9.11 -26.67 34.95
N HIS A 121 -8.08 -27.51 35.03
CA HIS A 121 -7.88 -28.63 35.96
C HIS A 121 -8.69 -29.92 35.78
N GLY A 122 -7.94 -31.02 35.64
CA GLY A 122 -8.01 -32.05 36.68
C GLY A 122 -8.39 -33.46 36.21
N ARG A 123 -7.35 -34.28 36.01
CA ARG A 123 -7.12 -35.52 36.77
C ARG A 123 -8.32 -36.48 36.91
N ARG A 124 -8.25 -37.61 36.19
CA ARG A 124 -8.35 -39.01 36.70
C ARG A 124 -8.48 -39.95 35.50
N GLN A 125 -7.42 -40.66 35.13
CA GLN A 125 -7.17 -42.05 35.56
C GLN A 125 -8.45 -42.87 35.77
N ARG A 126 -8.65 -43.83 34.87
CA ARG A 126 -9.05 -45.23 35.15
C ARG A 126 -9.07 -45.97 33.80
N LEU A 127 -8.03 -46.73 33.45
CA LEU A 127 -7.86 -48.15 33.81
C LEU A 127 -9.18 -48.90 33.79
N ARG A 128 -9.41 -49.63 32.69
CA ARG A 128 -9.73 -51.06 32.70
C ARG A 128 -9.85 -51.55 31.25
N THR A 129 -8.72 -52.00 30.71
CA THR A 129 -8.69 -53.07 29.72
C THR A 129 -9.27 -54.33 30.36
N ARG A 130 -10.21 -54.91 29.63
CA ARG A 130 -10.79 -56.22 29.87
C ARG A 130 -9.86 -57.25 29.23
N ASP A 131 -9.84 -58.44 29.84
CA ASP A 131 -9.66 -59.76 29.23
C ASP A 131 -8.48 -60.62 29.72
N GLY A 132 -8.87 -61.83 30.16
CA GLY A 132 -8.08 -63.05 30.24
C GLY A 132 -7.24 -63.26 31.51
N ARG A 133 -7.04 -64.46 32.04
CA ARG A 133 -7.58 -65.82 31.82
C ARG A 133 -6.76 -66.71 32.77
N SER A 134 -7.46 -67.49 33.58
CA SER A 134 -7.18 -68.85 34.09
C SER A 134 -5.85 -69.26 34.74
N THR A 135 -6.07 -70.19 35.69
CA THR A 135 -5.22 -71.22 36.34
C THR A 135 -4.19 -70.76 37.34
#